data_AF-D2QXY4-F1
#
_entry.id   AF-D2QXY4-F1
#
_cell.length_a   1.000
_cell.length_b   1.000
_cell.length_c   1.000
_cell.angle_alpha   90.00
_cell.angle_beta   90.00
_cell.angle_gamma   90.00
#
_symmetry.space_group_name_H-M   'P 1'
#
loop_
_entity.id
_entity.type
_entity.pdbx_description
1 polymer ?
#
loop_
_entity_poly.entity_id
_entity_poly.type
_entity_poly.pdbx_seq_one_letter_code
_entity_poly.pdbx_strand_id
1 'polypeptide(L)'
;MNLVGELEKLSALHAAGALSAEEFAAAKQKLLASDTSGIHFISDDVGLLETLQERVEAIESRQATIQLDRCWDVESRRYQIVGKHGVRSVPTVIDSLILGIGVCGIGGLTMLSLWFLPPLRDPGGPLLFVFGLVTVAAGLGCSYYWYVTARNFKRAEKRYRDRRRELSNASAPEEWLAQQRIK
;
A
#
# COMPACT_ATOMS: atom_id res chain seq x y z
N MET A 1 18.75 30.04 -23.98
CA MET A 1 18.45 30.65 -22.67
C MET A 1 17.20 29.94 -22.12
N ASN A 2 17.18 29.52 -20.86
CA ASN A 2 16.09 28.70 -20.32
C ASN A 2 15.02 29.60 -19.70
N LEU A 3 13.81 29.57 -20.25
CA LEU A 3 12.66 30.36 -19.82
C LEU A 3 12.32 30.12 -18.34
N VAL A 4 12.47 28.87 -17.87
CA VAL A 4 12.26 28.51 -16.45
C VAL A 4 13.26 29.26 -15.56
N GLY A 5 14.54 29.33 -15.97
CA GLY A 5 15.57 30.03 -15.21
C GLY A 5 15.36 31.55 -15.17
N GLU A 6 14.83 32.15 -16.24
CA GLU A 6 14.54 33.58 -16.27
C GLU A 6 13.29 33.95 -15.44
N LEU A 7 12.27 33.09 -15.43
CA LEU A 7 11.11 33.24 -14.54
C LEU A 7 11.49 33.06 -13.06
N GLU A 8 12.36 32.09 -12.76
CA GLU A 8 12.83 31.84 -11.39
C GLU A 8 13.62 33.05 -10.87
N LYS A 9 14.48 33.64 -11.72
CA LYS A 9 15.25 34.87 -11.44
C LYS A 9 14.34 36.09 -11.24
N LEU A 10 13.29 36.24 -12.05
CA LEU A 10 12.28 37.30 -11.87
C LEU A 10 11.49 37.14 -10.57
N SER A 11 11.13 35.91 -10.19
CA SER A 11 10.41 35.65 -8.94
C SER A 11 11.29 35.94 -7.72
N ALA A 12 12.58 35.58 -7.79
CA ALA A 12 13.55 35.87 -6.74
C ALA A 12 13.76 37.39 -6.56
N LEU A 13 13.82 38.16 -7.66
CA LEU A 13 13.95 39.61 -7.60
C LEU A 13 12.70 40.30 -7.06
N HIS A 14 11.51 39.80 -7.39
CA HIS A 14 10.26 40.30 -6.81
C HIS A 14 10.18 39.99 -5.30
N ALA A 15 10.55 38.77 -4.89
CA ALA A 15 10.61 38.39 -3.46
C ALA A 15 11.63 39.21 -2.66
N ALA A 16 12.72 39.65 -3.30
CA ALA A 16 13.71 40.55 -2.71
C ALA A 16 13.26 42.03 -2.65
N GLY A 17 12.08 42.37 -3.18
CA GLY A 17 11.56 43.75 -3.23
C GLY A 17 12.29 44.65 -4.23
N ALA A 18 13.12 44.09 -5.11
CA ALA A 18 13.87 44.84 -6.12
C ALA A 18 13.03 45.22 -7.36
N LEU A 19 11.84 44.62 -7.50
CA LEU A 19 10.90 44.83 -8.59
C LEU A 19 9.52 45.07 -8.00
N SER A 20 8.84 46.12 -8.47
CA SER A 20 7.44 46.35 -8.13
C SER A 20 6.54 45.30 -8.81
N ALA A 21 5.33 45.09 -8.26
CA ALA A 21 4.39 44.12 -8.82
C ALA A 21 4.00 44.44 -10.28
N GLU A 22 3.99 45.72 -10.65
CA GLU A 22 3.65 46.19 -12.00
C GLU A 22 4.78 45.89 -13.00
N GLU A 23 6.04 46.12 -12.61
CA GLU A 23 7.20 45.79 -13.43
C GLU A 23 7.37 44.26 -13.58
N PHE A 24 7.07 43.49 -12.54
CA PHE A 24 7.07 42.03 -12.62
C PHE A 24 6.03 41.52 -13.63
N ALA A 25 4.81 42.07 -13.60
CA ALA A 25 3.77 41.71 -14.55
C ALA A 25 4.18 42.04 -15.99
N ALA A 26 4.74 43.24 -16.22
CA ALA A 26 5.22 43.67 -17.53
C ALA A 26 6.39 42.81 -18.05
N ALA A 27 7.36 42.48 -17.19
CA ALA A 27 8.50 41.63 -17.54
C ALA A 27 8.06 40.19 -17.88
N LYS A 28 7.13 39.63 -17.10
CA LYS A 28 6.53 38.32 -17.38
C LYS A 28 5.82 38.29 -18.73
N GLN A 29 5.04 39.33 -19.03
CA GLN A 29 4.29 39.42 -20.28
C GLN A 29 5.23 39.58 -21.49
N LYS A 30 6.32 40.36 -21.34
CA LYS A 30 7.35 40.53 -22.37
C LYS A 30 8.11 39.24 -22.67
N LEU A 31 8.41 38.44 -21.65
CA LEU A 31 9.05 37.12 -21.80
C LEU A 31 8.17 36.12 -22.56
N LEU A 32 6.88 36.06 -22.21
CA LEU A 32 5.92 35.21 -22.91
C LEU A 32 5.76 35.62 -24.38
N ALA A 33 5.75 36.92 -24.67
CA ALA A 33 5.67 37.44 -26.04
C ALA A 33 6.95 37.19 -26.85
N SER A 34 8.13 37.27 -26.24
CA SER A 34 9.40 37.00 -26.93
C SER A 34 9.57 35.53 -27.31
N ASP A 35 9.06 34.61 -26.50
CA ASP A 35 9.12 33.17 -26.78
C ASP A 35 8.20 32.78 -27.95
N THR A 36 7.05 33.47 -28.06
CA THR A 36 6.09 33.28 -29.16
C THR A 36 6.67 33.64 -30.53
N SER A 37 7.73 34.45 -30.59
CA SER A 37 8.41 34.83 -31.84
C SER A 37 9.41 33.77 -32.35
N GLY A 38 9.74 32.77 -31.54
CA GLY A 38 10.54 31.60 -31.93
C GLY A 38 9.72 30.49 -32.62
N ILE A 39 8.41 30.66 -32.76
CA ILE A 39 7.48 29.65 -33.30
C ILE A 39 7.50 29.68 -34.84
N HIS A 40 8.67 29.44 -35.43
CA HIS A 40 8.83 29.06 -36.84
C HIS A 40 9.16 27.55 -36.99
N PHE A 41 8.99 26.78 -35.90
CA PHE A 41 9.31 25.35 -35.76
C PHE A 41 8.07 24.44 -35.83
N ILE A 42 6.97 24.88 -36.46
CA ILE A 42 5.67 24.18 -36.39
C ILE A 42 5.64 22.87 -37.21
N SER A 43 6.56 22.64 -38.15
CA SER A 43 6.58 21.38 -38.92
C SER A 43 7.22 20.19 -38.20
N ASP A 44 7.98 20.40 -37.12
CA ASP A 44 8.51 19.33 -36.24
C ASP A 44 7.68 19.14 -34.95
N ASP A 45 6.65 19.97 -34.75
CA ASP A 45 5.85 20.05 -33.52
C ASP A 45 4.86 18.88 -33.36
N VAL A 46 4.47 18.24 -34.47
CA VAL A 46 3.62 17.03 -34.45
C VAL A 46 4.35 15.86 -33.79
N GLY A 47 5.64 15.69 -34.06
CA GLY A 47 6.45 14.65 -33.42
C GLY A 47 6.70 14.93 -31.93
N LEU A 48 6.84 16.21 -31.56
CA LEU A 48 6.97 16.61 -30.15
C LEU A 48 5.69 16.26 -29.37
N LEU A 49 4.52 16.60 -29.91
CA LEU A 49 3.22 16.31 -29.29
C LEU A 49 3.01 14.81 -29.07
N GLU A 50 3.33 13.96 -30.07
CA GLU A 50 3.27 12.50 -29.92
C GLU A 50 4.21 12.00 -28.81
N THR A 51 5.47 12.48 -28.77
CA THR A 51 6.41 12.06 -27.72
C THR A 51 6.03 12.56 -26.33
N LEU A 52 5.39 13.73 -26.22
CA LEU A 52 4.89 14.26 -24.96
C LEU A 52 3.67 13.46 -24.48
N GLN A 53 2.78 13.09 -25.39
CA GLN A 53 1.63 12.26 -25.07
C GLN A 53 2.07 10.88 -24.58
N GLU A 54 3.00 10.22 -25.27
CA GLU A 54 3.59 8.95 -24.85
C GLU A 54 4.25 9.05 -23.46
N ARG A 55 4.96 10.16 -23.19
CA ARG A 55 5.56 10.42 -21.87
C ARG A 55 4.51 10.63 -20.78
N VAL A 56 3.41 11.32 -21.07
CA VAL A 56 2.32 11.52 -20.11
C VAL A 56 1.67 10.18 -19.79
N GLU A 57 1.35 9.36 -20.79
CA GLU A 57 0.79 8.01 -20.61
C GLU A 57 1.72 7.09 -19.81
N ALA A 58 3.04 7.17 -20.07
CA ALA A 58 4.05 6.46 -19.29
C ALA A 58 4.15 6.93 -17.83
N ILE A 59 3.92 8.22 -17.56
CA ILE A 59 3.90 8.76 -16.19
C ILE A 59 2.62 8.33 -15.47
N GLU A 60 1.47 8.40 -16.14
CA GLU A 60 0.17 8.03 -15.58
C GLU A 60 0.13 6.54 -15.19
N SER A 61 0.64 5.65 -16.05
CA SER A 61 0.73 4.21 -15.76
C SER A 61 1.64 3.92 -14.55
N ARG A 62 2.77 4.64 -14.41
CA ARG A 62 3.65 4.56 -13.22
C ARG A 62 2.94 5.06 -11.97
N GLN A 63 2.23 6.18 -12.06
CA GLN A 63 1.47 6.72 -10.93
C GLN A 63 0.36 5.76 -10.47
N ALA A 64 -0.35 5.13 -11.40
CA ALA A 64 -1.38 4.15 -11.08
C ALA A 64 -0.81 2.96 -10.28
N THR A 65 0.36 2.46 -10.67
CA THR A 65 1.04 1.38 -9.96
C THR A 65 1.48 1.81 -8.56
N ILE A 66 2.05 3.00 -8.41
CA ILE A 66 2.47 3.55 -7.11
C ILE A 66 1.26 3.74 -6.18
N GLN A 67 0.15 4.26 -6.70
CA GLN A 67 -1.07 4.43 -5.91
C GLN A 67 -1.63 3.08 -5.46
N LEU A 68 -1.64 2.07 -6.34
CA LEU A 68 -2.06 0.72 -5.98
C LEU A 68 -1.19 0.13 -4.86
N ASP A 69 0.14 0.30 -4.95
CA ASP A 69 1.08 -0.19 -3.95
C ASP A 69 0.93 0.54 -2.60
N ARG A 70 0.68 1.85 -2.61
CA ARG A 70 0.37 2.62 -1.38
C ARG A 70 -0.92 2.15 -0.72
N CYS A 71 -1.98 1.96 -1.51
CA CYS A 71 -3.25 1.44 -1.01
C CYS A 71 -3.08 0.03 -0.42
N TRP A 72 -2.29 -0.82 -1.07
CA TRP A 72 -1.98 -2.15 -0.57
C TRP A 72 -1.16 -2.12 0.73
N ASP A 73 -0.18 -1.24 0.86
CA ASP A 73 0.58 -1.09 2.09
C ASP A 73 -0.33 -0.66 3.26
N VAL A 74 -1.22 0.31 3.06
CA VAL A 74 -2.21 0.72 4.08
C VAL A 74 -3.16 -0.42 4.44
N GLU A 75 -3.69 -1.12 3.45
CA GLU A 75 -4.66 -2.21 3.67
C GLU A 75 -3.98 -3.43 4.33
N SER A 76 -2.79 -3.82 3.89
CA SER A 76 -2.03 -4.94 4.46
C SER A 76 -1.64 -4.70 5.92
N ARG A 77 -1.30 -3.46 6.29
CA ARG A 77 -1.03 -3.06 7.68
C ARG A 77 -2.22 -3.29 8.61
N ARG A 78 -3.47 -3.26 8.14
CA ARG A 78 -4.66 -3.54 8.96
C ARG A 78 -4.74 -5.00 9.41
N TYR A 79 -4.11 -5.92 8.69
CA TYR A 79 -4.10 -7.35 9.01
C TYR A 79 -2.81 -7.80 9.70
N GLN A 80 -1.78 -6.95 9.72
CA GLN A 80 -0.52 -7.24 10.40
C GLN A 80 -0.64 -6.96 11.90
N ILE A 81 -0.08 -7.87 12.69
CA ILE A 81 0.00 -7.69 14.14
C ILE A 81 1.35 -7.07 14.44
N VAL A 82 1.36 -6.01 15.26
CA VAL A 82 2.59 -5.43 15.77
C VAL A 82 2.98 -6.19 17.04
N GLY A 83 4.07 -6.95 16.97
CA GLY A 83 4.63 -7.61 18.14
C GLY A 83 5.25 -6.61 19.12
N LYS A 84 5.58 -7.09 20.34
CA LYS A 84 6.22 -6.28 21.39
C LYS A 84 7.51 -5.55 20.95
N HIS A 85 8.22 -6.10 19.97
CA HIS A 85 9.47 -5.54 19.45
C HIS A 85 9.29 -4.64 18.21
N GLY A 86 8.05 -4.26 17.87
CA GLY A 86 7.74 -3.47 16.68
C GLY A 86 7.85 -4.26 15.37
N VAL A 87 8.25 -5.53 15.42
CA VAL A 87 8.26 -6.42 14.25
C VAL A 87 6.82 -6.68 13.82
N ARG A 88 6.54 -6.38 12.56
CA ARG A 88 5.25 -6.67 11.93
C ARG A 88 5.34 -8.05 11.32
N SER A 89 4.54 -8.98 11.82
CA SER A 89 4.39 -10.30 11.24
C SER A 89 3.00 -10.45 10.65
N VAL A 90 2.91 -11.11 9.51
CA VAL A 90 1.63 -11.55 8.96
C VAL A 90 1.24 -12.81 9.72
N PRO A 91 0.08 -12.87 10.39
CA PRO A 91 -0.34 -14.06 11.10
C PRO A 91 -0.38 -15.24 10.13
N THR A 92 0.46 -16.24 10.38
CA THR A 92 0.40 -17.47 9.60
C THR A 92 -0.76 -18.32 10.12
N VAL A 93 -1.38 -19.09 9.23
CA VAL A 93 -2.45 -20.03 9.62
C VAL A 93 -1.90 -21.05 10.63
N ILE A 94 -0.62 -21.40 10.51
CA ILE A 94 0.06 -22.35 11.39
C ILE A 94 0.16 -21.80 12.82
N ASP A 95 0.54 -20.53 13.00
CA ASP A 95 0.62 -19.91 14.33
C ASP A 95 -0.72 -19.93 15.05
N SER A 96 -1.81 -19.66 14.32
CA SER A 96 -3.17 -19.70 14.88
C SER A 96 -3.61 -21.11 15.28
N LEU A 97 -3.14 -22.13 14.55
CA LEU A 97 -3.44 -23.52 14.83
C LEU A 97 -2.69 -23.99 16.08
N ILE A 98 -1.40 -23.67 16.19
CA ILE A 98 -0.56 -24.02 17.35
C ILE A 98 -1.13 -23.39 18.62
N LEU A 99 -1.48 -22.10 18.57
CA LEU A 99 -2.02 -21.39 19.72
C LEU A 99 -3.40 -21.93 20.11
N GLY A 100 -4.26 -22.20 19.13
CA GLY A 100 -5.59 -22.78 19.36
C GLY A 100 -5.53 -24.17 19.97
N ILE A 101 -4.70 -25.06 19.41
CA ILE A 101 -4.48 -26.42 19.94
C ILE A 101 -3.87 -26.37 21.34
N GLY A 102 -2.92 -25.47 21.59
CA GLY A 102 -2.32 -25.29 22.91
C GLY A 102 -3.35 -24.90 23.97
N VAL A 103 -4.17 -23.88 23.70
CA VAL A 103 -5.21 -23.41 24.63
C VAL A 103 -6.29 -24.47 24.85
N CYS A 104 -6.76 -25.11 23.77
CA CYS A 104 -7.74 -26.19 23.88
C CYS A 104 -7.16 -27.42 24.61
N GLY A 105 -5.89 -27.73 24.42
CA GLY A 105 -5.19 -28.81 25.11
C GLY A 105 -5.09 -28.57 26.61
N ILE A 106 -4.76 -27.34 27.03
CA ILE A 106 -4.73 -26.97 28.45
C ILE A 106 -6.15 -27.00 29.06
N GLY A 107 -7.15 -26.46 28.37
CA GLY A 107 -8.55 -26.51 28.80
C GLY A 107 -9.09 -27.95 28.90
N GLY A 108 -8.75 -28.79 27.93
CA GLY A 108 -9.10 -30.21 27.94
C GLY A 108 -8.39 -30.97 29.07
N LEU A 109 -7.10 -30.70 29.30
CA LEU A 109 -6.32 -31.35 30.36
C LEU A 109 -6.79 -30.95 31.76
N THR A 110 -7.21 -29.70 31.96
CA THR A 110 -7.83 -29.25 33.22
C THR A 110 -9.21 -29.87 33.47
N MET A 111 -10.00 -30.10 32.42
CA MET A 111 -11.23 -30.89 32.56
C MET A 111 -10.96 -32.38 32.82
N LEU A 112 -9.94 -32.94 32.18
CA LEU A 112 -9.56 -34.35 32.34
C LEU A 112 -9.02 -34.63 33.76
N SER A 113 -8.22 -33.72 34.31
CA SER A 113 -7.65 -33.88 35.66
C SER A 113 -8.73 -33.95 36.75
N LEU A 114 -9.85 -33.25 36.58
CA LEU A 114 -11.06 -33.34 37.41
C LEU A 114 -11.69 -34.73 37.43
N TRP A 115 -11.53 -35.51 36.35
CA TRP A 115 -12.06 -36.86 36.23
C TRP A 115 -11.13 -37.92 36.80
N PHE A 116 -9.81 -37.74 36.65
CA PHE A 116 -8.80 -38.73 37.03
C PHE A 116 -8.21 -38.53 38.43
N LEU A 117 -8.29 -37.32 39.02
CA LEU A 117 -7.79 -37.05 40.37
C LEU A 117 -8.95 -36.92 41.39
N PRO A 118 -9.33 -38.01 42.08
CA PRO A 118 -10.36 -37.98 43.11
C PRO A 118 -10.14 -37.01 44.29
N PRO A 119 -8.92 -36.64 44.75
CA PRO A 119 -8.76 -35.68 45.84
C PRO A 119 -9.13 -34.23 45.47
N LEU A 120 -9.44 -33.92 44.20
CA LEU A 120 -9.89 -32.60 43.77
C LEU A 120 -11.43 -32.45 43.73
N ARG A 121 -12.18 -33.45 44.24
CA ARG A 121 -13.66 -33.40 44.39
C ARG A 121 -14.15 -32.55 45.57
N ASP A 122 -13.22 -31.90 46.27
CA ASP A 122 -13.50 -30.84 47.22
C ASP A 122 -14.33 -29.68 46.61
N PRO A 123 -14.92 -28.78 47.41
CA PRO A 123 -15.81 -27.70 46.95
C PRO A 123 -15.26 -26.78 45.83
N GLY A 124 -13.98 -26.84 45.49
CA GLY A 124 -13.38 -26.13 44.36
C GLY A 124 -13.55 -26.79 42.97
N GLY A 125 -13.96 -28.06 42.90
CA GLY A 125 -14.08 -28.80 41.63
C GLY A 125 -14.99 -28.15 40.57
N PRO A 126 -16.20 -27.66 40.93
CA PRO A 126 -17.08 -26.99 39.98
C PRO A 126 -16.48 -25.72 39.37
N LEU A 127 -15.69 -24.97 40.14
CA LEU A 127 -15.02 -23.75 39.65
C LEU A 127 -13.97 -24.07 38.59
N LEU A 128 -13.17 -25.11 38.81
CA LEU A 128 -12.18 -25.58 37.83
C LEU A 128 -12.82 -26.08 36.54
N PHE A 129 -13.99 -26.74 36.63
CA PHE A 129 -14.74 -27.19 35.45
C PHE A 129 -15.23 -26.01 34.61
N VAL A 130 -15.85 -25.01 35.24
CA VAL A 130 -16.30 -23.78 34.56
C VAL A 130 -15.12 -23.04 33.95
N PHE A 131 -13.99 -22.95 34.67
CA PHE A 131 -12.76 -22.36 34.15
C PHE A 131 -12.24 -23.07 32.90
N GLY A 132 -12.20 -24.41 32.92
CA GLY A 132 -11.82 -25.21 31.76
C GLY A 132 -12.75 -24.96 30.57
N LEU A 133 -14.07 -24.89 30.81
CA LEU A 133 -15.08 -24.66 29.77
C LEU A 133 -14.89 -23.28 29.12
N VAL A 134 -14.73 -22.24 29.94
CA VAL A 134 -14.47 -20.88 29.48
C VAL A 134 -13.17 -20.80 28.69
N THR A 135 -12.12 -21.48 29.15
CA THR A 135 -10.81 -21.53 28.47
C THR A 135 -10.93 -22.16 27.08
N VAL A 136 -11.66 -23.28 26.96
CA VAL A 136 -11.91 -23.92 25.66
C VAL A 136 -12.72 -23.00 24.74
N ALA A 137 -13.79 -22.39 25.25
CA ALA A 137 -14.62 -21.47 24.47
C ALA A 137 -13.83 -20.24 23.98
N ALA A 138 -13.00 -19.65 24.85
CA ALA A 138 -12.11 -18.55 24.50
C ALA A 138 -11.06 -18.96 23.46
N GLY A 139 -10.47 -20.16 23.61
CA GLY A 139 -9.52 -20.72 22.66
C GLY A 139 -10.13 -20.89 21.26
N LEU A 140 -11.34 -21.44 21.17
CA LEU A 140 -12.08 -21.60 19.92
C LEU A 140 -12.44 -20.24 19.29
N GLY A 141 -12.92 -19.29 20.10
CA GLY A 141 -13.25 -17.94 19.64
C GLY A 141 -12.04 -17.20 19.06
N CYS A 142 -10.91 -17.22 19.78
CA CYS A 142 -9.65 -16.68 19.30
C CYS A 142 -9.19 -17.36 18.00
N SER A 143 -9.21 -18.70 17.95
CA SER A 143 -8.81 -19.45 16.75
C SER A 143 -9.66 -19.08 15.53
N TYR A 144 -10.98 -18.98 15.71
CA TYR A 144 -11.90 -18.57 14.65
C TYR A 144 -11.63 -17.13 14.17
N TYR A 145 -11.43 -16.19 15.09
CA TYR A 145 -11.11 -14.80 14.75
C TYR A 145 -9.82 -14.69 13.90
N TRP A 146 -8.76 -15.40 14.30
CA TRP A 146 -7.50 -15.44 13.55
C TRP A 146 -7.68 -16.07 12.17
N TYR A 147 -8.46 -17.15 12.06
CA TYR A 147 -8.77 -17.79 10.80
C TYR A 147 -9.47 -16.83 9.81
N VAL A 148 -10.49 -16.11 10.27
CA VAL A 148 -11.22 -15.12 9.46
C VAL A 148 -10.29 -14.01 9.00
N THR A 149 -9.44 -13.49 9.90
CA THR A 149 -8.46 -12.44 9.60
C THR A 149 -7.47 -12.90 8.52
N ALA A 150 -6.89 -14.09 8.67
CA ALA A 150 -5.97 -14.66 7.70
C ALA A 150 -6.63 -14.92 6.34
N ARG A 151 -7.89 -15.37 6.32
CA ARG A 151 -8.66 -15.58 5.08
C ARG A 151 -8.94 -14.25 4.37
N ASN A 152 -9.31 -13.21 5.11
CA ASN A 152 -9.57 -11.89 4.57
C ASN A 152 -8.28 -11.27 4.00
N PHE A 153 -7.16 -11.43 4.69
CA PHE A 153 -5.84 -11.01 4.19
C PHE A 153 -5.49 -11.69 2.86
N LYS A 154 -5.59 -13.02 2.77
CA LYS A 154 -5.32 -13.77 1.52
C LYS A 154 -6.22 -13.34 0.37
N ARG A 155 -7.49 -13.04 0.65
CA ARG A 155 -8.43 -12.52 -0.36
C ARG A 155 -8.04 -11.12 -0.82
N ALA A 156 -7.66 -10.23 0.10
CA ALA A 156 -7.19 -8.89 -0.22
C ALA A 156 -5.90 -8.95 -1.05
N GLU A 157 -4.95 -9.79 -0.66
CA GLU A 157 -3.69 -10.02 -1.38
C GLU A 157 -3.94 -10.53 -2.80
N LYS A 158 -4.84 -11.51 -2.96
CA LYS A 158 -5.21 -12.01 -4.28
C LYS A 158 -5.72 -10.89 -5.18
N ARG A 159 -6.69 -10.08 -4.69
CA ARG A 159 -7.23 -8.94 -5.44
C ARG A 159 -6.14 -7.93 -5.84
N TYR A 160 -5.20 -7.66 -4.95
CA TYR A 160 -4.06 -6.79 -5.24
C TYR A 160 -3.16 -7.37 -6.34
N ARG A 161 -2.79 -8.65 -6.23
CA ARG A 161 -1.96 -9.34 -7.24
C ARG A 161 -2.66 -9.38 -8.60
N ASP A 162 -3.96 -9.62 -8.63
CA ASP A 162 -4.75 -9.64 -9.86
C ASP A 162 -4.73 -8.25 -10.54
N ARG A 163 -5.01 -7.17 -9.79
CA ARG A 163 -4.91 -5.79 -10.31
C ARG A 163 -3.51 -5.40 -10.76
N ARG A 164 -2.47 -5.83 -10.04
CA ARG A 164 -1.08 -5.55 -10.40
C ARG A 164 -0.70 -6.24 -11.70
N ARG A 165 -1.22 -7.46 -11.94
CA ARG A 165 -1.05 -8.18 -13.22
C ARG A 165 -1.78 -7.48 -14.35
N GLU A 166 -2.99 -6.97 -14.10
CA GLU A 166 -3.74 -6.19 -15.10
C GLU A 166 -2.96 -4.94 -15.51
N LEU A 167 -2.43 -4.17 -14.54
CA LEU A 167 -1.61 -2.98 -14.84
C LEU A 167 -0.30 -3.34 -15.55
N SER A 168 0.39 -4.41 -15.14
CA SER A 168 1.63 -4.83 -15.83
C SER A 168 1.37 -5.31 -17.25
N ASN A 169 0.24 -6.00 -17.48
CA ASN A 169 -0.15 -6.46 -18.80
C ASN A 169 -0.63 -5.32 -19.70
N ALA A 170 -1.16 -4.23 -19.12
CA ALA A 170 -1.52 -3.02 -19.85
C ALA A 170 -0.30 -2.20 -20.28
N SER A 171 0.80 -2.23 -19.51
CA SER A 171 2.04 -1.51 -19.83
C SER A 171 3.02 -2.30 -20.71
N ALA A 172 3.01 -3.63 -20.67
CA ALA A 172 3.87 -4.50 -21.47
C ALA A 172 3.65 -4.54 -23.01
N PRO A 173 2.47 -4.24 -23.59
CA PRO A 173 2.23 -4.43 -25.03
C PRO A 173 3.11 -3.55 -25.90
N GLU A 174 3.40 -2.31 -25.46
CA GLU A 174 4.15 -1.36 -26.26
C GLU A 174 5.66 -1.60 -26.22
N GLU A 175 6.22 -1.97 -25.06
CA GLU A 175 7.65 -2.26 -24.94
C GLU A 175 8.06 -3.50 -25.75
N TRP A 176 7.22 -4.54 -25.78
CA TRP A 176 7.49 -5.75 -26.56
C TRP A 176 7.43 -5.49 -28.07
N LEU A 177 6.47 -4.67 -28.51
CA LEU A 177 6.35 -4.27 -29.91
C LEU A 177 7.50 -3.34 -30.34
N ALA A 178 7.93 -2.43 -29.47
CA ALA A 178 9.09 -1.58 -29.71
C ALA A 178 10.38 -2.39 -29.83
N GLN A 179 10.58 -3.42 -29.00
CA GLN A 179 11.74 -4.31 -29.10
C GLN A 179 11.74 -5.17 -30.39
N GLN A 180 10.57 -5.51 -30.94
CA GLN A 180 10.49 -6.25 -32.20
C GLN A 180 10.78 -5.38 -33.44
N ARG A 181 10.50 -4.06 -33.43
CA ARG A 181 10.80 -3.19 -34.58
C ARG A 181 12.28 -2.85 -34.77
N ILE A 182 13.12 -3.08 -33.75
CA ILE A 182 14.56 -2.78 -33.80
C ILE A 182 15.38 -3.97 -34.36
N LYS A 183 14.77 -5.14 -34.55
CA LYS A 183 15.39 -6.31 -35.18
C LYS A 183 14.99 -6.44 -36.63
#